data_AF-A0A920A9K4-F1
#
_entry.id   AF-A0A920A9K4-F1
#
_cell.length_a   1.000
_cell.length_b   1.000
_cell.length_c   1.000
_cell.angle_alpha   90.00
_cell.angle_beta   90.00
_cell.angle_gamma   90.00
#
_symmetry.space_group_name_H-M   'P 1'
#
loop_
_entity.id
_entity.type
_entity.pdbx_description
1 polymer ?
#
loop_
_entity_poly.entity_id
_entity_poly.type
_entity_poly.pdbx_seq_one_letter_code
_entity_poly.pdbx_strand_id
1 'polypeptide(L)'
;MRKSKNCGVNARPKCRQARLEDELGDILFVIANLARHLGVDPEAAIRSTNSKFTARFKWMEKMPISILSLGGDGAKWEQAKSQSR
;
A
#
# COMPACT_ATOMS: atom_id res chain seq x y z
N MET A 1 5.18 -6.15 -29.94
CA MET A 1 6.59 -6.13 -29.51
C MET A 1 6.70 -6.64 -28.06
N ARG A 2 6.68 -7.96 -27.82
CA ARG A 2 7.04 -8.53 -26.51
C ARG A 2 8.46 -9.05 -26.63
N LYS A 3 9.46 -8.27 -26.23
CA LYS A 3 10.84 -8.75 -26.20
C LYS A 3 10.91 -9.82 -25.11
N SER A 4 10.97 -11.07 -25.57
CA SER A 4 11.51 -12.21 -24.85
C SER A 4 12.76 -11.78 -24.09
N LYS A 5 12.67 -11.74 -22.76
CA LYS A 5 13.83 -11.75 -21.87
C LYS A 5 13.79 -13.06 -21.12
N ASN A 6 14.45 -14.07 -21.70
CA ASN A 6 14.86 -15.30 -21.02
C ASN A 6 15.53 -14.96 -19.69
N CYS A 7 14.74 -14.94 -18.62
CA CYS A 7 15.24 -15.10 -17.26
C CYS A 7 15.25 -16.59 -17.00
N GLY A 8 16.31 -17.25 -17.46
CA GLY A 8 16.65 -18.60 -17.02
C GLY A 8 16.79 -18.62 -15.50
N VAL A 9 16.64 -19.81 -14.93
CA VAL A 9 16.50 -20.15 -13.50
C VAL A 9 17.59 -19.55 -12.57
N ASN A 10 18.64 -18.91 -13.11
CA ASN A 10 19.70 -18.17 -12.40
C ASN A 10 19.73 -16.66 -12.76
N ALA A 11 18.60 -15.95 -12.70
CA ALA A 11 18.52 -14.54 -13.08
C ALA A 11 19.01 -13.57 -11.99
N ARG A 12 19.93 -12.67 -12.38
CA ARG A 12 20.47 -11.55 -11.60
C ARG A 12 19.36 -10.75 -10.87
N PRO A 13 19.64 -10.16 -9.68
CA PRO A 13 18.62 -9.53 -8.81
C PRO A 13 17.74 -8.48 -9.52
N LYS A 14 18.29 -7.74 -10.49
CA LYS A 14 17.55 -6.72 -11.26
C LYS A 14 16.41 -7.29 -12.11
N CYS A 15 16.56 -8.49 -12.67
CA CYS A 15 15.52 -9.10 -13.49
C CYS A 15 14.38 -9.70 -12.64
N ARG A 16 14.69 -10.11 -11.41
CA ARG A 16 13.69 -10.54 -10.43
C ARG A 16 12.83 -9.37 -9.98
N GLN A 17 13.46 -8.23 -9.68
CA GLN A 17 12.75 -7.01 -9.30
C GLN A 17 11.80 -6.54 -10.41
N ALA A 18 12.26 -6.51 -11.67
CA ALA A 18 11.41 -6.15 -12.80
C ALA A 18 10.19 -7.07 -12.95
N ARG A 19 10.36 -8.39 -12.78
CA ARG A 19 9.23 -9.33 -12.79
C ARG A 19 8.26 -9.08 -11.64
N LEU A 20 8.76 -8.79 -10.44
CA LEU A 20 7.90 -8.45 -9.30
C LEU A 20 7.09 -7.18 -9.54
N GLU A 21 7.69 -6.17 -10.18
CA GLU A 21 7.00 -4.94 -10.58
C GLU A 21 5.89 -5.21 -11.59
N ASP A 22 6.15 -6.07 -12.59
CA ASP A 22 5.14 -6.49 -13.58
C ASP A 22 3.95 -7.20 -12.90
N GLU A 23 4.20 -8.22 -12.07
CA GLU A 23 3.14 -8.99 -11.38
C GLU A 23 2.36 -8.12 -10.38
N LEU A 24 3.04 -7.23 -9.67
CA LEU A 24 2.38 -6.27 -8.78
C LEU A 24 1.51 -5.29 -9.56
N GLY A 25 1.96 -4.86 -10.74
CA GLY A 25 1.19 -4.03 -11.67
C GLY A 25 -0.11 -4.70 -12.09
N ASP A 26 -0.08 -5.98 -12.44
CA ASP A 26 -1.27 -6.75 -12.81
C ASP A 26 -2.28 -6.83 -11.67
N ILE A 27 -1.81 -7.08 -10.43
CA ILE A 27 -2.68 -7.09 -9.24
C ILE A 27 -3.33 -5.71 -9.02
N LEU A 28 -2.55 -4.64 -9.06
CA LEU A 28 -3.07 -3.28 -8.90
C LEU A 28 -4.08 -2.92 -9.99
N PHE A 29 -3.85 -3.37 -11.22
CA PHE A 29 -4.79 -3.18 -12.33
C PHE A 29 -6.11 -3.90 -12.10
N VAL A 30 -6.07 -5.16 -11.64
CA VAL A 30 -7.28 -5.92 -11.28
C VAL A 30 -8.06 -5.22 -10.17
N ILE A 31 -7.39 -4.75 -9.12
CA ILE A 31 -8.03 -4.01 -8.01
C ILE A 31 -8.66 -2.71 -8.51
N ALA A 32 -7.94 -1.94 -9.35
CA ALA A 32 -8.45 -0.70 -9.92
C ALA A 32 -9.68 -0.95 -10.81
N ASN A 33 -9.68 -2.03 -11.59
CA ASN A 33 -10.86 -2.42 -12.37
C ASN A 33 -12.02 -2.87 -11.50
N LEU A 34 -11.76 -3.64 -10.45
CA LEU A 34 -12.80 -4.03 -9.50
C LEU A 34 -13.46 -2.78 -8.88
N ALA A 35 -12.67 -1.78 -8.45
CA ALA A 35 -13.19 -0.53 -7.94
C ALA A 35 -14.13 0.16 -8.94
N ARG A 36 -13.74 0.23 -10.23
CA ARG A 36 -14.60 0.79 -11.29
C ARG A 36 -15.89 0.00 -11.50
N HIS A 37 -15.83 -1.33 -11.45
CA HIS A 37 -17.05 -2.17 -11.56
C HIS A 37 -18.01 -1.94 -10.38
N LEU A 38 -17.49 -1.54 -9.22
CA LEU A 38 -18.27 -1.16 -8.04
C LEU A 38 -18.69 0.32 -8.04
N GLY A 39 -18.39 1.08 -9.11
CA GLY A 39 -18.71 2.51 -9.21
C GLY A 39 -17.82 3.41 -8.35
N VAL A 40 -16.68 2.91 -7.88
CA VAL A 40 -15.72 3.66 -7.06
C VAL A 40 -14.55 4.12 -7.93
N ASP A 41 -14.17 5.39 -7.82
CA ASP A 41 -12.92 5.87 -8.43
C ASP A 41 -11.71 5.40 -7.60
N PRO A 42 -10.85 4.51 -8.14
CA PRO A 42 -9.69 3.98 -7.41
C PRO A 42 -8.70 5.07 -7.00
N GLU A 43 -8.53 6.14 -7.80
CA GLU A 43 -7.59 7.21 -7.46
C GLU A 43 -8.10 8.01 -6.25
N ALA A 44 -9.36 8.44 -6.27
CA ALA A 44 -9.99 9.11 -5.12
C ALA A 44 -9.98 8.23 -3.86
N ALA A 45 -10.23 6.92 -3.99
CA ALA A 45 -10.21 5.98 -2.87
C ALA A 45 -8.83 5.87 -2.20
N ILE A 46 -7.76 5.75 -3.00
CA ILE A 46 -6.39 5.75 -2.48
C ILE A 46 -6.04 7.10 -1.86
N ARG A 47 -6.42 8.21 -2.50
CA ARG A 47 -6.17 9.56 -1.98
C ARG A 47 -6.81 9.78 -0.61
N SER A 48 -8.08 9.40 -0.46
CA SER A 48 -8.80 9.45 0.82
C SER A 48 -8.12 8.58 1.88
N THR A 49 -7.68 7.38 1.50
CA THR A 49 -6.95 6.49 2.38
C THR A 49 -5.63 7.12 2.85
N ASN A 50 -4.85 7.68 1.94
CA ASN A 50 -3.60 8.39 2.25
C ASN A 50 -3.84 9.58 3.21
N SER A 51 -4.91 10.35 3.02
CA SER A 51 -5.29 11.42 3.94
C SER A 51 -5.60 10.89 5.35
N LYS A 52 -6.33 9.78 5.47
CA LYS A 52 -6.62 9.12 6.76
C LYS A 52 -5.34 8.62 7.44
N PHE A 53 -4.45 7.96 6.70
CA PHE A 53 -3.16 7.53 7.24
C PHE A 53 -2.31 8.72 7.71
N THR A 54 -2.25 9.79 6.92
CA THR A 54 -1.50 11.02 7.28
C THR A 54 -2.05 11.66 8.55
N ALA A 55 -3.37 11.76 8.69
CA ALA A 55 -4.01 12.30 9.89
C ALA A 55 -3.71 11.45 11.13
N ARG A 56 -3.74 10.11 11.00
CA ARG A 56 -3.40 9.18 12.09
C ARG A 56 -1.93 9.24 12.45
N PHE A 57 -1.05 9.36 11.46
CA PHE A 57 0.39 9.50 11.70
C PHE A 57 0.69 10.79 12.46
N LYS A 58 0.11 11.92 12.04
CA LYS A 58 0.22 13.20 12.77
C LYS A 58 -0.30 13.13 14.21
N TRP A 59 -1.30 12.30 14.47
CA TRP A 59 -1.78 12.05 15.83
C TRP A 59 -0.79 11.23 16.65
N MET A 60 -0.18 10.20 16.04
CA MET A 60 0.88 9.41 16.68
C MET A 60 2.15 10.23 16.93
N GLU A 61 2.54 11.15 16.03
CA GLU A 61 3.71 12.03 16.18
C GLU A 61 3.60 13.00 17.36
N LYS A 62 2.38 13.35 17.77
CA LYS A 62 2.15 14.15 18.99
C LYS A 62 2.47 13.37 20.28
N MET A 63 2.75 12.07 20.17
CA MET A 63 3.11 11.21 21.29
C MET A 63 4.62 11.01 21.36
N PRO A 64 5.19 10.90 22.58
CA PRO A 64 6.61 10.64 22.75
C PRO A 64 7.04 9.30 22.13
N ILE A 65 8.15 9.31 21.40
CA ILE A 65 8.71 8.20 20.61
C ILE A 65 8.95 6.93 21.44
N SER A 66 9.06 7.02 22.77
CA SER A 66 9.26 5.87 23.67
C SER A 66 8.13 4.84 23.59
N ILE A 67 6.95 5.20 23.09
CA ILE A 67 5.78 4.32 23.02
C ILE A 67 5.59 3.62 21.67
N LEU A 68 6.31 4.03 20.61
CA LEU A 68 6.16 3.50 19.25
C LEU A 68 6.98 2.21 19.02
N SER A 69 7.70 1.74 20.05
CA SER A 69 8.85 0.86 19.87
C SER A 69 8.56 -0.64 20.01
N LEU A 70 7.48 -1.09 20.65
CA LEU A 70 7.32 -2.53 20.91
C LEU A 70 5.86 -3.01 20.78
N GLY A 71 5.51 -3.45 19.57
CA GLY A 71 4.64 -4.62 19.36
C GLY A 71 3.21 -4.59 19.89
N GLY A 72 2.57 -3.42 20.05
CA GLY A 72 1.26 -3.33 20.71
C GLY A 72 0.40 -2.13 20.32
N ASP A 73 0.37 -1.76 19.04
CA ASP A 73 -0.30 -0.52 18.59
C ASP A 73 -1.74 -0.71 18.07
N GLY A 74 -2.27 -1.93 18.10
CA GLY A 74 -3.62 -2.23 17.59
C GLY A 74 -4.73 -1.41 18.24
N ALA A 75 -4.71 -1.28 19.57
CA ALA A 75 -5.74 -0.54 20.31
C ALA A 75 -5.69 0.98 20.04
N LYS A 76 -4.50 1.54 19.84
CA LYS A 76 -4.32 2.98 19.54
C LYS A 76 -4.61 3.28 18.07
N TRP A 77 -4.28 2.35 17.18
CA TRP A 77 -4.67 2.42 15.78
C TRP A 77 -6.19 2.50 15.68
N GLU A 78 -6.94 1.67 16.42
CA GLU A 78 -8.41 1.75 16.49
C GLU A 78 -8.92 3.10 17.00
N GLN A 79 -8.32 3.67 18.05
CA GLN A 79 -8.66 5.01 18.54
C GLN A 79 -8.38 6.11 17.50
N ALA A 80 -7.29 5.99 16.74
CA ALA A 80 -7.00 6.91 15.65
C ALA A 80 -7.99 6.73 14.48
N LYS A 81 -8.53 5.52 14.24
CA LYS A 81 -9.60 5.32 13.24
C LYS A 81 -10.92 5.96 13.65
N SER A 82 -11.28 5.93 14.93
CA SER A 82 -12.57 6.45 15.41
C SER A 82 -12.67 7.98 15.27
N GLN A 83 -11.55 8.71 15.39
CA GLN A 83 -11.51 10.16 15.18
C GLN A 83 -11.46 10.59 13.71
N SER A 84 -11.18 9.68 12.78
CA SER A 84 -10.95 9.97 11.35
C SER A 84 -11.96 9.27 10.42
N ARG A 85 -13.13 8.93 10.95
CA ARG A 85 -14.15 8.13 10.25
C ARG A 85 -14.98 8.97 9.30
#